data_AF-A0A919WSV9-F1
#
_entry.id   AF-A0A919WSV9-F1
#
_cell.length_a   1.000
_cell.length_b   1.000
_cell.length_c   1.000
_cell.angle_alpha   90.00
_cell.angle_beta   90.00
_cell.angle_gamma   90.00
#
_symmetry.space_group_name_H-M   'P 1'
#
loop_
_entity.id
_entity.type
_entity.pdbx_description
1 polymer ?
#
loop_
_entity_poly.entity_id
_entity_poly.type
_entity_poly.pdbx_seq_one_letter_code
_entity_poly.pdbx_strand_id
1 'polypeptide(L)'
;MKFVINRSSRTIRKHYLQTILKGYTQDIAAPEEMIRDIDKQISGPYFCVMLFKLDDLEKVKEWVSTDQQSLLRFALGNIANELLGKFGTCDLLITGENEVVVVSQYERNEHPEELKTALRDVQSFLRHYFKLTTSIGVGEIVCGKKNIQHSYSSAQQFVKYRLIYGNESILDASTTRSHLMTSLSYPTDCEKKLIEAIQSGKPEVIRERIEQFTGVISTGSYNQVITYSTQLLLSLLKHFDYLQSLPDTNFNDYLDAIMDIEAAERMEDIELIVSDYCSNICFLIEERNHWINVQKHNSVIEKVKNYIQEHYAEPNLSLKFVSNIADLSPRYLGKLFKESTQQSFSEYLNHTRLEIARELLLTTNETASKISESVGMHNITYFSTLFKKKYGMSPATYREQHTSIRKIE
;
A
#
# COMPACT_ATOMS: atom_id res chain seq x y z
N MET A 1 -30.76 -38.37 34.96
CA MET A 1 -31.22 -37.04 35.41
C MET A 1 -30.07 -36.15 35.92
N LYS A 2 -29.28 -36.57 36.92
CA LYS A 2 -28.08 -35.81 37.40
C LYS A 2 -27.05 -35.46 36.30
N PHE A 3 -26.84 -36.34 35.32
CA PHE A 3 -25.89 -36.12 34.22
C PHE A 3 -26.35 -35.01 33.24
N VAL A 4 -27.66 -34.89 33.01
CA VAL A 4 -28.26 -33.83 32.16
C VAL A 4 -28.22 -32.48 32.88
N ILE A 5 -28.51 -32.48 34.19
CA ILE A 5 -28.46 -31.28 35.06
C ILE A 5 -27.04 -30.71 35.17
N ASN A 6 -26.02 -31.57 35.26
CA ASN A 6 -24.61 -31.14 35.34
C ASN A 6 -24.11 -30.56 34.00
N ARG A 7 -24.57 -31.12 32.87
CA ARG A 7 -24.26 -30.60 31.53
C ARG A 7 -24.94 -29.26 31.26
N SER A 8 -26.20 -29.09 31.67
CA SER A 8 -26.89 -27.79 31.59
C SER A 8 -26.26 -26.75 32.51
N SER A 9 -25.84 -27.12 33.72
CA SER A 9 -25.17 -26.20 34.66
C SER A 9 -23.84 -25.65 34.11
N ARG A 10 -22.99 -26.49 33.50
CA ARG A 10 -21.74 -26.03 32.87
C ARG A 10 -21.98 -25.12 31.67
N THR A 11 -22.96 -25.42 30.82
CA THR A 11 -23.30 -24.56 29.67
C THR A 11 -23.82 -23.20 30.12
N ILE A 12 -24.70 -23.19 31.13
CA ILE A 12 -25.26 -21.94 31.68
C ILE A 12 -24.18 -21.13 32.39
N ARG A 13 -23.24 -21.78 33.10
CA ARG A 13 -22.06 -21.11 33.69
C ARG A 13 -21.18 -20.44 32.63
N LYS A 14 -20.89 -21.13 31.53
CA LYS A 14 -20.14 -20.54 30.41
C LYS A 14 -20.87 -19.36 29.79
N HIS A 15 -22.17 -19.48 29.58
CA HIS A 15 -22.99 -18.39 29.07
C HIS A 15 -22.99 -17.20 30.02
N TYR A 16 -23.17 -17.42 31.32
CA TYR A 16 -23.12 -16.39 32.37
C TYR A 16 -21.81 -15.61 32.35
N LEU A 17 -20.67 -16.31 32.30
CA LEU A 17 -19.36 -15.66 32.22
C LEU A 17 -19.17 -14.91 30.89
N GLN A 18 -19.65 -15.44 29.76
CA GLN A 18 -19.63 -14.71 28.48
C GLN A 18 -20.42 -13.40 28.57
N THR A 19 -21.55 -13.39 29.28
CA THR A 19 -22.36 -12.19 29.50
C THR A 19 -21.60 -11.16 30.36
N ILE A 20 -20.93 -11.61 31.44
CA ILE A 20 -20.05 -10.76 32.26
C ILE A 20 -18.90 -10.17 31.45
N LEU A 21 -18.21 -10.99 30.64
CA LEU A 21 -17.09 -10.53 29.80
C LEU A 21 -17.53 -9.44 28.82
N LYS A 22 -18.76 -9.52 28.31
CA LYS A 22 -19.35 -8.52 27.41
C LYS A 22 -19.93 -7.29 28.15
N GLY A 23 -19.91 -7.28 29.48
CA GLY A 23 -20.44 -6.18 30.29
C GLY A 23 -21.97 -6.14 30.41
N TYR A 24 -22.68 -7.12 29.84
CA TYR A 24 -24.10 -7.25 30.07
C TYR A 24 -24.29 -7.93 31.43
N THR A 25 -24.94 -7.25 32.38
CA THR A 25 -25.21 -7.84 33.70
C THR A 25 -26.67 -8.17 33.93
N GLN A 26 -27.55 -7.88 32.96
CA GLN A 26 -28.99 -7.82 33.22
C GLN A 26 -29.93 -8.71 32.38
N ASP A 27 -29.48 -9.42 31.35
CA ASP A 27 -30.38 -10.28 30.55
C ASP A 27 -29.82 -11.69 30.36
N ILE A 28 -29.79 -12.48 31.44
CA ILE A 28 -29.57 -13.93 31.32
C ILE A 28 -30.94 -14.57 31.53
N ALA A 29 -31.52 -15.11 30.46
CA ALA A 29 -32.74 -15.90 30.49
C ALA A 29 -32.48 -17.26 31.19
N ALA A 30 -32.18 -17.23 32.49
CA ALA A 30 -31.97 -18.39 33.34
C ALA A 30 -32.70 -18.20 34.67
N PRO A 31 -33.20 -19.29 35.31
CA PRO A 31 -33.85 -19.21 36.62
C PRO A 31 -32.93 -18.58 37.68
N GLU A 32 -33.46 -17.70 38.53
CA GLU A 32 -32.69 -17.03 39.59
C GLU A 32 -31.92 -17.99 40.50
N GLU A 33 -32.49 -19.16 40.81
CA GLU A 33 -31.85 -20.18 41.62
C GLU A 33 -30.56 -20.72 40.97
N MET A 34 -30.58 -20.90 39.65
CA MET A 34 -29.42 -21.36 38.87
C MET A 34 -28.32 -20.29 38.81
N ILE A 35 -28.71 -19.02 38.68
CA ILE A 35 -27.79 -17.89 38.72
C ILE A 35 -27.15 -17.78 40.11
N ARG A 36 -27.93 -17.93 41.18
CA ARG A 36 -27.42 -17.95 42.57
C ARG A 36 -26.45 -19.10 42.83
N ASP A 37 -26.69 -20.28 42.26
CA ASP A 37 -25.78 -21.41 42.41
C ASP A 37 -24.49 -21.28 41.59
N ILE A 38 -24.56 -20.66 40.41
CA ILE A 38 -23.36 -20.29 39.63
C ILE A 38 -22.57 -19.22 40.38
N ASP A 39 -23.25 -18.22 40.93
CA ASP A 39 -22.66 -17.15 41.73
C ASP A 39 -21.89 -17.67 42.95
N LYS A 40 -22.41 -18.69 43.63
CA LYS A 40 -21.71 -19.36 44.74
C LYS A 40 -20.44 -20.09 44.33
N GLN A 41 -20.33 -20.48 43.06
CA GLN A 41 -19.16 -21.17 42.51
C GLN A 41 -18.15 -20.20 41.86
N ILE A 42 -18.45 -18.90 41.85
CA ILE A 42 -17.56 -17.80 41.43
C ILE A 42 -17.33 -16.95 42.69
N SER A 43 -16.81 -17.60 43.74
CA SER A 43 -16.69 -17.04 45.09
C SER A 43 -15.32 -16.45 45.41
N GLY A 44 -14.35 -16.56 44.48
CA GLY A 44 -13.03 -15.98 44.67
C GLY A 44 -13.12 -14.46 44.91
N PRO A 45 -12.36 -13.89 45.86
CA PRO A 45 -12.33 -12.44 46.06
C PRO A 45 -11.66 -11.70 44.89
N TYR A 46 -10.72 -12.36 44.20
CA TYR A 46 -9.97 -11.77 43.09
C TYR A 46 -10.08 -12.61 41.82
N PHE A 47 -10.08 -11.93 40.66
CA PHE A 47 -10.18 -12.54 39.35
C PHE A 47 -9.10 -12.01 38.41
N CYS A 48 -8.65 -12.85 37.50
CA CYS A 48 -7.75 -12.48 36.41
C CYS A 48 -8.18 -13.19 35.13
N VAL A 49 -8.22 -12.45 34.03
CA VAL A 49 -8.57 -12.97 32.72
C VAL A 49 -7.31 -13.10 31.88
N MET A 50 -7.10 -14.28 31.29
CA MET A 50 -6.02 -14.56 30.36
C MET A 50 -6.62 -14.80 28.98
N LEU A 51 -6.12 -14.08 27.99
CA LEU A 51 -6.56 -14.13 26.61
C LEU A 51 -5.50 -14.81 25.76
N PHE A 52 -5.81 -15.97 25.22
CA PHE A 52 -4.96 -16.72 24.31
C PHE A 52 -5.40 -16.45 22.89
N LYS A 53 -4.49 -15.87 22.10
CA LYS A 53 -4.66 -15.63 20.68
C LYS A 53 -3.69 -16.51 19.92
N LEU A 54 -4.19 -17.36 19.03
CA LEU A 54 -3.34 -18.17 18.16
C LEU A 54 -2.66 -17.24 17.15
N ASP A 55 -1.37 -17.45 16.94
CA ASP A 55 -0.62 -16.64 15.99
C ASP A 55 -0.66 -17.23 14.58
N ASP A 56 -0.41 -16.40 13.56
CA ASP A 56 -0.39 -16.78 12.13
C ASP A 56 -1.66 -17.51 11.65
N LEU A 57 -2.81 -17.30 12.30
CA LEU A 57 -4.07 -17.93 11.90
C LEU A 57 -4.41 -17.65 10.43
N GLU A 58 -4.07 -16.47 9.90
CA GLU A 58 -4.21 -16.10 8.48
C GLU A 58 -3.45 -17.06 7.55
N LYS A 59 -2.17 -17.37 7.84
CA LYS A 59 -1.37 -18.32 7.05
C LYS A 59 -1.89 -19.76 7.16
N VAL A 60 -2.57 -20.07 8.26
CA VAL A 60 -3.16 -21.39 8.53
C VAL A 60 -4.55 -21.52 7.87
N LYS A 61 -5.30 -20.42 7.68
CA LYS A 61 -6.62 -20.40 7.02
C LYS A 61 -6.58 -20.95 5.59
N GLU A 62 -5.47 -20.80 4.88
CA GLU A 62 -5.29 -21.36 3.53
C GLU A 62 -5.32 -22.90 3.50
N TRP A 63 -5.03 -23.56 4.63
CA TRP A 63 -4.86 -25.02 4.71
C TRP A 63 -5.85 -25.72 5.66
N VAL A 64 -6.61 -24.94 6.46
CA VAL A 64 -7.38 -25.45 7.60
C VAL A 64 -8.82 -24.95 7.55
N SER A 65 -9.77 -25.88 7.51
CA SER A 65 -11.20 -25.56 7.48
C SER A 65 -11.67 -24.92 8.79
N THR A 66 -12.79 -24.18 8.73
CA THR A 66 -13.41 -23.53 9.91
C THR A 66 -13.67 -24.51 11.08
N ASP A 67 -13.99 -25.76 10.77
CA ASP A 67 -14.21 -26.81 11.78
C ASP A 67 -12.90 -27.20 12.49
N GLN A 68 -11.79 -27.28 11.75
CA GLN A 68 -10.48 -27.60 12.30
C GLN A 68 -9.93 -26.46 13.17
N GLN A 69 -10.22 -25.20 12.84
CA GLN A 69 -9.87 -24.07 13.71
C GLN A 69 -10.62 -24.12 15.05
N SER A 70 -11.89 -24.51 15.02
CA SER A 70 -12.69 -24.71 16.24
C SER A 70 -12.11 -25.82 17.12
N LEU A 71 -11.63 -26.90 16.51
CA LEU A 71 -10.95 -28.00 17.21
C LEU A 71 -9.63 -27.57 17.84
N LEU A 72 -8.82 -26.77 17.14
CA LEU A 72 -7.55 -26.24 17.66
C LEU A 72 -7.77 -25.37 18.91
N ARG A 73 -8.79 -24.51 18.89
CA ARG A 73 -9.15 -23.69 20.06
C ARG A 73 -9.67 -24.54 21.21
N PHE A 74 -10.45 -25.56 20.91
CA PHE A 74 -10.89 -26.51 21.92
C PHE A 74 -9.71 -27.25 22.57
N ALA A 75 -8.74 -27.68 21.76
CA ALA A 75 -7.51 -28.30 22.25
C ALA A 75 -6.71 -27.33 23.13
N LEU A 76 -6.42 -26.13 22.64
CA LEU A 76 -5.75 -25.06 23.39
C LEU A 76 -6.45 -24.79 24.72
N GLY A 77 -7.77 -24.65 24.69
CA GLY A 77 -8.55 -24.40 25.89
C GLY A 77 -8.47 -25.53 26.90
N ASN A 78 -8.51 -26.80 26.47
CA ASN A 78 -8.35 -27.94 27.37
C ASN A 78 -6.94 -27.99 27.98
N ILE A 79 -5.90 -27.74 27.17
CA ILE A 79 -4.50 -27.69 27.63
C ILE A 79 -4.32 -26.59 28.67
N ALA A 80 -4.81 -25.37 28.35
CA ALA A 80 -4.75 -24.25 29.27
C ALA A 80 -5.51 -24.55 30.56
N ASN A 81 -6.70 -25.15 30.48
CA ASN A 81 -7.49 -25.52 31.65
C ASN A 81 -6.80 -26.59 32.53
N GLU A 82 -6.17 -27.60 31.91
CA GLU A 82 -5.42 -28.65 32.62
C GLU A 82 -4.19 -28.08 33.33
N LEU A 83 -3.41 -27.24 32.64
CA LEU A 83 -2.17 -26.69 33.18
C LEU A 83 -2.43 -25.59 34.23
N LEU A 84 -3.40 -24.71 33.99
CA LEU A 84 -3.74 -23.62 34.90
C LEU A 84 -4.61 -24.07 36.07
N GLY A 85 -5.37 -25.17 35.93
CA GLY A 85 -6.22 -25.71 37.00
C GLY A 85 -5.45 -26.12 38.27
N LYS A 86 -4.11 -26.21 38.21
CA LYS A 86 -3.24 -26.43 39.37
C LYS A 86 -3.19 -25.23 40.32
N PHE A 87 -3.51 -24.02 39.85
CA PHE A 87 -3.42 -22.77 40.62
C PHE A 87 -4.75 -22.28 41.17
N GLY A 88 -5.84 -23.03 40.93
CA GLY A 88 -7.16 -22.70 41.44
C GLY A 88 -8.27 -23.01 40.45
N THR A 89 -9.45 -22.46 40.72
CA THR A 89 -10.61 -22.62 39.84
C THR A 89 -10.42 -21.76 38.59
N CYS A 90 -10.29 -22.41 37.43
CA CYS A 90 -10.23 -21.78 36.12
C CYS A 90 -11.48 -22.10 35.31
N ASP A 91 -12.06 -21.10 34.66
CA ASP A 91 -13.16 -21.24 33.74
C ASP A 91 -12.74 -20.92 32.31
N LEU A 92 -12.92 -21.89 31.42
CA LEU A 92 -12.60 -21.78 30.02
C LEU A 92 -13.80 -21.32 29.19
N LEU A 93 -13.59 -20.27 28.40
CA LEU A 93 -14.56 -19.67 27.50
C LEU A 93 -13.95 -19.52 26.12
N ILE A 94 -14.72 -19.85 25.09
CA ILE A 94 -14.37 -19.56 23.70
C ILE A 94 -15.31 -18.43 23.27
N THR A 95 -14.76 -17.31 22.81
CA THR A 95 -15.54 -16.14 22.37
C THR A 95 -15.82 -16.22 20.87
N GLY A 96 -16.78 -15.42 20.39
CA GLY A 96 -17.19 -15.39 18.98
C GLY A 96 -16.12 -14.83 18.03
N GLU A 97 -15.13 -14.11 18.55
CA GLU A 97 -14.02 -13.51 17.79
C GLU A 97 -12.80 -14.44 17.70
N ASN A 98 -12.99 -15.75 17.81
CA ASN A 98 -11.93 -16.74 17.63
C ASN A 98 -10.84 -16.77 18.73
N GLU A 99 -11.11 -16.23 19.92
CA GLU A 99 -10.17 -16.18 21.04
C GLU A 99 -10.50 -17.21 22.13
N VAL A 100 -9.46 -17.69 22.83
CA VAL A 100 -9.61 -18.58 23.98
C VAL A 100 -9.38 -17.77 25.25
N VAL A 101 -10.37 -17.72 26.13
CA VAL A 101 -10.37 -16.91 27.36
C VAL A 101 -10.39 -17.82 28.56
N VAL A 102 -9.47 -17.59 29.50
CA VAL A 102 -9.43 -18.28 30.80
C VAL A 102 -9.68 -17.26 31.90
N VAL A 103 -10.73 -17.49 32.70
CA VAL A 103 -11.02 -16.70 33.90
C VAL A 103 -10.51 -17.47 35.11
N SER A 104 -9.48 -16.95 35.77
CA SER A 104 -8.88 -17.56 36.96
C SER A 104 -9.35 -16.84 38.23
N GLN A 105 -9.60 -17.61 39.28
CA GLN A 105 -10.00 -17.10 40.59
C GLN A 105 -8.83 -17.22 41.58
N TYR A 106 -8.54 -16.14 42.30
CA TYR A 106 -7.46 -16.09 43.30
C TYR A 106 -8.00 -15.70 44.68
N GLU A 107 -7.31 -16.19 45.72
CA GLU A 107 -7.57 -15.82 47.11
C GLU A 107 -6.96 -14.45 47.48
N ARG A 108 -5.90 -14.05 46.77
CA ARG A 108 -5.13 -12.81 47.02
C ARG A 108 -5.04 -11.97 45.75
N ASN A 109 -4.72 -10.68 45.92
CA ASN A 109 -4.51 -9.75 44.81
C ASN A 109 -3.13 -9.91 44.15
N GLU A 110 -2.71 -11.15 43.92
CA GLU A 110 -1.37 -11.49 43.44
C GLU A 110 -1.46 -12.68 42.47
N HIS A 111 -0.62 -12.68 41.43
CA HIS A 111 -0.52 -13.81 40.52
C HIS A 111 0.20 -14.98 41.23
N PRO A 112 -0.16 -16.23 40.92
CA PRO A 112 0.64 -17.38 41.32
C PRO A 112 2.09 -17.25 40.77
N GLU A 113 3.09 -17.53 41.60
CA GLU A 113 4.52 -17.44 41.22
C GLU A 113 4.86 -18.24 39.96
N GLU A 114 4.26 -19.43 39.82
CA GLU A 114 4.49 -20.33 38.68
C GLU A 114 3.61 -20.04 37.46
N LEU A 115 2.77 -19.00 37.49
CA LEU A 115 1.82 -18.70 36.40
C LEU A 115 2.54 -18.54 35.06
N LYS A 116 3.61 -17.72 35.00
CA LYS A 116 4.37 -17.51 33.77
C LYS A 116 5.00 -18.80 33.25
N THR A 117 5.42 -19.70 34.13
CA THR A 117 5.94 -21.01 33.76
C THR A 117 4.85 -21.88 33.15
N ALA A 118 3.67 -21.95 33.78
CA ALA A 118 2.54 -22.71 33.25
C ALA A 118 2.05 -22.18 31.89
N LEU A 119 2.04 -20.85 31.68
CA LEU A 119 1.71 -20.26 30.38
C LEU A 119 2.75 -20.64 29.31
N ARG A 120 4.04 -20.68 29.65
CA ARG A 120 5.07 -21.20 28.74
C ARG A 120 4.91 -22.69 28.45
N ASP A 121 4.45 -23.48 29.42
CA ASP A 121 4.13 -24.90 29.19
C ASP A 121 2.98 -25.06 28.19
N VAL A 122 1.95 -24.20 28.25
CA VAL A 122 0.88 -24.15 27.23
C VAL A 122 1.46 -23.85 25.85
N GLN A 123 2.32 -22.82 25.73
CA GLN A 123 2.96 -22.46 24.47
C GLN A 123 3.85 -23.59 23.92
N SER A 124 4.67 -24.19 24.77
CA SER A 124 5.54 -25.33 24.44
C SER A 124 4.74 -26.54 23.95
N PHE A 125 3.63 -26.85 24.62
CA PHE A 125 2.74 -27.93 24.20
C PHE A 125 2.14 -27.66 22.81
N LEU A 126 1.60 -26.45 22.57
CA LEU A 126 1.07 -26.08 21.27
C LEU A 126 2.14 -26.17 20.17
N ARG A 127 3.33 -25.63 20.43
CA ARG A 127 4.45 -25.64 19.48
C ARG A 127 4.90 -27.07 19.18
N HIS A 128 5.00 -27.94 20.19
CA HIS A 128 5.50 -29.30 20.01
C HIS A 128 4.50 -30.18 19.25
N TYR A 129 3.25 -30.20 19.70
CA TYR A 129 2.23 -31.14 19.23
C TYR A 129 1.41 -30.62 18.05
N PHE A 130 1.18 -29.31 17.96
CA PHE A 130 0.34 -28.71 16.91
C PHE A 130 1.13 -27.88 15.89
N LYS A 131 2.42 -27.61 16.14
CA LYS A 131 3.26 -26.72 15.30
C LYS A 131 2.68 -25.31 15.14
N LEU A 132 1.94 -24.86 16.15
CA LEU A 132 1.33 -23.55 16.24
C LEU A 132 1.84 -22.81 17.47
N THR A 133 1.83 -21.50 17.42
CA THR A 133 2.20 -20.63 18.55
C THR A 133 0.99 -19.84 19.02
N THR A 134 1.04 -19.35 20.26
CA THR A 134 0.00 -18.48 20.81
C THR A 134 0.61 -17.35 21.61
N SER A 135 0.13 -16.14 21.37
CA SER A 135 0.37 -14.98 22.21
C SER A 135 -0.70 -14.87 23.29
N ILE A 136 -0.30 -14.47 24.50
CA ILE A 136 -1.14 -14.51 25.70
C ILE A 136 -1.17 -13.13 26.33
N GLY A 137 -2.34 -12.50 26.39
CA GLY A 137 -2.58 -11.30 27.19
C GLY A 137 -3.03 -11.68 28.59
N VAL A 138 -2.32 -11.24 29.63
CA VAL A 138 -2.68 -11.47 31.04
C VAL A 138 -3.24 -10.17 31.60
N GLY A 139 -4.55 -10.14 31.84
CA GLY A 139 -5.26 -8.99 32.36
C GLY A 139 -4.92 -8.69 33.82
N GLU A 140 -5.21 -7.46 34.23
CA GLU A 140 -5.04 -7.00 35.60
C GLU A 140 -5.90 -7.81 36.58
N ILE A 141 -5.40 -8.00 37.80
CA ILE A 141 -6.15 -8.65 38.86
C ILE A 141 -7.21 -7.68 39.38
N VAL A 142 -8.45 -8.13 39.45
CA VAL A 142 -9.60 -7.31 39.86
C VAL A 142 -10.32 -7.92 41.05
N CYS A 143 -10.79 -7.07 41.96
CA CYS A 143 -11.59 -7.51 43.10
C CYS A 143 -13.07 -7.62 42.70
N GLY A 144 -13.68 -8.77 42.97
CA GLY A 144 -15.10 -9.03 42.76
C GLY A 144 -15.50 -9.27 41.30
N LYS A 145 -16.46 -10.18 41.10
CA LYS A 145 -16.90 -10.67 39.78
C LYS A 145 -17.42 -9.59 38.81
N LYS A 146 -17.95 -8.48 39.33
CA LYS A 146 -18.45 -7.36 38.51
C LYS A 146 -17.34 -6.69 37.68
N ASN A 147 -16.08 -6.82 38.13
CA ASN A 147 -14.92 -6.20 37.49
C ASN A 147 -14.19 -7.15 36.52
N ILE A 148 -14.65 -8.39 36.33
CA ILE A 148 -14.04 -9.37 35.40
C ILE A 148 -13.92 -8.77 33.98
N GLN A 149 -14.90 -7.97 33.54
CA GLN A 149 -14.84 -7.25 32.27
C GLN A 149 -13.59 -6.35 32.17
N HIS A 150 -13.22 -5.65 33.25
CA HIS A 150 -12.04 -4.79 33.26
C HIS A 150 -10.75 -5.60 33.06
N SER A 151 -10.64 -6.74 33.75
CA SER A 151 -9.52 -7.67 33.55
C SER A 151 -9.48 -8.18 32.10
N TYR A 152 -10.63 -8.55 31.53
CA TYR A 152 -10.72 -8.95 30.13
C TYR A 152 -10.31 -7.85 29.15
N SER A 153 -10.82 -6.63 29.31
CA SER A 153 -10.45 -5.49 28.47
C SER A 153 -8.95 -5.17 28.57
N SER A 154 -8.35 -5.25 29.76
CA SER A 154 -6.90 -5.09 29.92
C SER A 154 -6.11 -6.20 29.22
N ALA A 155 -6.55 -7.47 29.29
CA ALA A 155 -5.94 -8.58 28.57
C ALA A 155 -6.00 -8.38 27.05
N GLN A 156 -7.14 -7.89 26.53
CA GLN A 156 -7.31 -7.52 25.13
C GLN A 156 -6.38 -6.38 24.70
N GLN A 157 -6.10 -5.41 25.57
CA GLN A 157 -5.13 -4.35 25.29
C GLN A 157 -3.69 -4.86 25.33
N PHE A 158 -3.34 -5.72 26.29
CA PHE A 158 -1.99 -6.26 26.39
C PHE A 158 -1.65 -7.19 25.23
N VAL A 159 -2.56 -8.08 24.81
CA VAL A 159 -2.27 -9.02 23.71
C VAL A 159 -1.95 -8.31 22.38
N LYS A 160 -2.47 -7.09 22.18
CA LYS A 160 -2.16 -6.26 20.99
C LYS A 160 -0.67 -5.88 20.89
N TYR A 161 0.06 -5.86 22.02
CA TYR A 161 1.50 -5.59 22.01
C TYR A 161 2.33 -6.71 21.35
N ARG A 162 1.73 -7.84 20.98
CA ARG A 162 2.40 -8.82 20.10
C ARG A 162 2.82 -8.21 18.75
N LEU A 163 2.19 -7.10 18.34
CA LEU A 163 2.65 -6.26 17.22
C LEU A 163 4.13 -5.92 17.37
N ILE A 164 4.57 -5.55 18.58
CA ILE A 164 5.92 -5.06 18.89
C ILE A 164 6.81 -6.21 19.41
N TYR A 165 6.27 -7.07 20.27
CA TYR A 165 7.04 -8.15 20.92
C TYR A 165 7.14 -9.42 20.06
N GLY A 166 6.38 -9.48 18.96
CA GLY A 166 6.25 -10.66 18.12
C GLY A 166 5.34 -11.74 18.71
N ASN A 167 5.25 -12.83 17.95
CA ASN A 167 4.48 -14.02 18.30
C ASN A 167 4.97 -14.70 19.58
N GLU A 168 4.11 -15.56 20.13
CA GLU A 168 4.44 -16.38 21.29
C GLU A 168 4.86 -15.55 22.52
N SER A 169 4.38 -14.31 22.58
CA SER A 169 4.66 -13.40 23.68
C SER A 169 3.62 -13.56 24.80
N ILE A 170 4.08 -13.46 26.05
CA ILE A 170 3.22 -13.36 27.24
C ILE A 170 3.25 -11.91 27.69
N LEU A 171 2.12 -11.24 27.58
CA LEU A 171 2.00 -9.78 27.66
C LEU A 171 1.11 -9.40 28.84
N ASP A 172 1.65 -8.63 29.76
CA ASP A 172 0.98 -8.14 30.97
C ASP A 172 1.33 -6.66 31.21
N ALA A 173 0.77 -6.08 32.27
CA ALA A 173 1.04 -4.70 32.67
C ALA A 173 2.53 -4.45 32.94
N SER A 174 3.27 -5.43 33.46
CA SER A 174 4.70 -5.28 33.79
C SER A 174 5.57 -5.25 32.53
N THR A 175 5.23 -6.09 31.55
CA THR A 175 5.94 -6.27 30.28
C THR A 175 5.73 -5.08 29.37
N THR A 176 4.50 -4.54 29.33
CA THR A 176 4.13 -3.40 28.48
C THR A 176 4.42 -2.03 29.10
N ARG A 177 4.85 -2.00 30.38
CA ARG A 177 5.05 -0.76 31.15
C ARG A 177 5.99 0.24 30.49
N SER A 178 7.10 -0.24 29.92
CA SER A 178 8.09 0.63 29.26
C SER A 178 7.45 1.44 28.14
N HIS A 179 6.63 0.81 27.30
CA HIS A 179 5.92 1.46 26.20
C HIS A 179 4.82 2.41 26.70
N LEU A 180 4.05 1.99 27.69
CA LEU A 180 2.97 2.80 28.27
C LEU A 180 3.49 4.09 28.93
N MET A 181 4.70 4.06 29.47
CA MET A 181 5.34 5.21 30.12
C MET A 181 6.20 6.04 29.15
N THR A 182 6.42 5.56 27.92
CA THR A 182 7.26 6.26 26.93
C THR A 182 6.51 7.43 26.34
N SER A 183 7.08 8.63 26.48
CA SER A 183 6.63 9.81 25.76
C SER A 183 7.32 9.86 24.40
N LEU A 184 6.64 9.31 23.39
CA LEU A 184 7.11 9.35 22.00
C LEU A 184 6.35 10.44 21.24
N SER A 185 7.08 11.29 20.53
CA SER A 185 6.54 12.22 19.53
C SER A 185 6.67 11.62 18.13
N TYR A 186 5.76 12.01 17.24
CA TYR A 186 5.83 11.61 15.84
C TYR A 186 7.21 11.96 15.20
N PRO A 187 7.91 11.00 14.55
CA PRO A 187 9.27 11.20 14.07
C PRO A 187 9.30 11.92 12.70
N THR A 188 9.01 13.22 12.72
CA THR A 188 8.92 14.07 11.50
C THR A 188 10.19 14.04 10.64
N ASP A 189 11.36 13.88 11.25
CA ASP A 189 12.62 13.79 10.49
C ASP A 189 12.75 12.48 9.70
N CYS A 190 12.18 11.37 10.22
CA CYS A 190 12.14 10.10 9.48
C CYS A 190 11.16 10.21 8.31
N GLU A 191 9.99 10.82 8.52
CA GLU A 191 9.03 11.12 7.46
C GLU A 191 9.67 11.91 6.31
N LYS A 192 10.33 13.04 6.61
CA LYS A 192 10.98 13.88 5.59
C LYS A 192 12.00 13.09 4.77
N LYS A 193 12.84 12.29 5.44
CA LYS A 193 13.85 11.46 4.77
C LYS A 193 13.23 10.37 3.92
N LEU A 194 12.07 9.81 4.31
CA LEU A 194 11.34 8.84 3.51
C LEU A 194 10.77 9.50 2.24
N ILE A 195 10.19 10.70 2.37
CA ILE A 195 9.71 11.48 1.22
C ILE A 195 10.84 11.74 0.21
N GLU A 196 12.02 12.17 0.69
CA GLU A 196 13.21 12.37 -0.16
C GLU A 196 13.67 11.06 -0.82
N ALA A 197 13.60 9.93 -0.09
CA ALA A 197 13.94 8.62 -0.62
C ALA A 197 12.99 8.18 -1.75
N ILE A 198 11.68 8.36 -1.57
CA ILE A 198 10.65 8.06 -2.58
C ILE A 198 10.91 8.88 -3.86
N GLN A 199 11.21 10.17 -3.71
CA GLN A 199 11.54 11.05 -4.84
C GLN A 199 12.81 10.63 -5.58
N SER A 200 13.76 9.99 -4.88
CA SER A 200 14.98 9.46 -5.49
C SER A 200 14.76 8.16 -6.29
N GLY A 201 13.64 7.46 -6.06
CA GLY A 201 13.26 6.23 -6.76
C GLY A 201 14.18 5.03 -6.48
N LYS A 202 14.91 5.02 -5.35
CA LYS A 202 15.85 3.94 -4.98
C LYS A 202 15.24 3.00 -3.94
N PRO A 203 14.83 1.77 -4.30
CA PRO A 203 14.12 0.86 -3.39
C PRO A 203 14.88 0.57 -2.09
N GLU A 204 16.19 0.36 -2.15
CA GLU A 204 17.01 0.07 -0.96
C GLU A 204 17.04 1.23 0.04
N VAL A 205 17.03 2.48 -0.46
CA VAL A 205 17.03 3.66 0.40
C VAL A 205 15.65 3.83 1.03
N ILE A 206 14.58 3.58 0.28
CA ILE A 206 13.20 3.62 0.78
C ILE A 206 13.04 2.62 1.92
N ARG A 207 13.46 1.36 1.70
CA ARG A 207 13.43 0.31 2.72
C ARG A 207 14.18 0.69 3.99
N GLU A 208 15.41 1.21 3.86
CA GLU A 208 16.19 1.70 5.01
C GLU A 208 15.45 2.82 5.78
N ARG A 209 14.75 3.73 5.08
CA ARG A 209 13.98 4.80 5.73
C ARG A 209 12.71 4.29 6.41
N ILE A 210 12.07 3.28 5.85
CA ILE A 210 10.93 2.60 6.48
C ILE A 210 11.40 1.91 7.77
N GLU A 211 12.46 1.10 7.71
CA GLU A 211 13.06 0.42 8.87
C GLU A 211 13.45 1.41 9.99
N GLN A 212 13.98 2.59 9.62
CA GLN A 212 14.27 3.65 10.59
C GLN A 212 13.02 4.24 11.24
N PHE A 213 11.97 4.49 10.45
CA PHE A 213 10.70 5.00 10.96
C PHE A 213 10.03 3.98 11.89
N THR A 214 9.89 2.73 11.44
CA THR A 214 9.27 1.63 12.20
C THR A 214 10.06 1.32 13.47
N GLY A 215 11.40 1.35 13.38
CA GLY A 215 12.30 1.23 14.52
C GLY A 215 12.02 2.28 15.61
N VAL A 216 11.80 3.55 15.25
CA VAL A 216 11.47 4.60 16.22
C VAL A 216 10.08 4.39 16.82
N ILE A 217 9.05 4.17 16.01
CA ILE A 217 7.67 4.07 16.53
C ILE A 217 7.46 2.81 17.38
N SER A 218 8.22 1.73 17.14
CA SER A 218 8.17 0.49 17.93
C SER A 218 8.50 0.70 19.42
N THR A 219 9.17 1.80 19.77
CA THR A 219 9.44 2.18 21.16
C THR A 219 8.22 2.73 21.89
N GLY A 220 7.20 3.20 21.16
CA GLY A 220 5.96 3.74 21.72
C GLY A 220 4.95 2.66 22.10
N SER A 221 3.78 3.11 22.54
CA SER A 221 2.61 2.25 22.77
C SER A 221 2.03 1.70 21.46
N TYR A 222 1.29 0.59 21.54
CA TYR A 222 0.53 0.04 20.40
C TYR A 222 -0.30 1.12 19.67
N ASN A 223 -1.04 1.94 20.42
CA ASN A 223 -1.88 2.99 19.82
C ASN A 223 -1.04 4.04 19.08
N GLN A 224 0.15 4.38 19.59
CA GLN A 224 1.07 5.29 18.91
C GLN A 224 1.63 4.67 17.63
N VAL A 225 2.00 3.38 17.64
CA VAL A 225 2.47 2.67 16.43
C VAL A 225 1.41 2.75 15.33
N ILE A 226 0.17 2.37 15.63
CA ILE A 226 -0.94 2.44 14.66
C ILE A 226 -1.17 3.88 14.21
N THR A 227 -1.33 4.82 15.15
CA THR A 227 -1.61 6.24 14.84
C THR A 227 -0.51 6.85 13.98
N TYR A 228 0.76 6.61 14.30
CA TYR A 228 1.89 7.18 13.58
C TYR A 228 2.09 6.52 12.21
N SER A 229 1.80 5.23 12.07
CA SER A 229 1.81 4.57 10.76
C SER A 229 0.70 5.13 9.86
N THR A 230 -0.52 5.30 10.38
CA THR A 230 -1.63 5.95 9.66
C THR A 230 -1.29 7.41 9.32
N GLN A 231 -0.71 8.16 10.26
CA GLN A 231 -0.29 9.54 10.03
C GLN A 231 0.78 9.63 8.94
N LEU A 232 1.71 8.68 8.87
CA LEU A 232 2.70 8.60 7.79
C LEU A 232 2.03 8.40 6.44
N LEU A 233 1.12 7.43 6.30
CA LEU A 233 0.39 7.20 5.04
C LEU A 233 -0.35 8.47 4.59
N LEU A 234 -1.02 9.17 5.51
CA LEU A 234 -1.70 10.43 5.21
C LEU A 234 -0.74 11.55 4.81
N SER A 235 0.43 11.63 5.44
CA SER A 235 1.44 12.62 5.07
C SER A 235 1.99 12.36 3.66
N LEU A 236 2.28 11.09 3.35
CA LEU A 236 2.69 10.66 2.01
C LEU A 236 1.60 10.97 0.96
N LEU A 237 0.34 10.62 1.25
CA LEU A 237 -0.80 10.95 0.38
C LEU A 237 -0.85 12.46 0.10
N LYS A 238 -0.76 13.29 1.14
CA LYS A 238 -0.81 14.75 1.03
C LYS A 238 0.37 15.31 0.24
N HIS A 239 1.58 14.79 0.45
CA HIS A 239 2.79 15.28 -0.23
C HIS A 239 2.78 14.93 -1.73
N PHE A 240 2.27 13.75 -2.08
CA PHE A 240 2.21 13.25 -3.45
C PHE A 240 0.85 13.45 -4.12
N ASP A 241 -0.02 14.30 -3.55
CA ASP A 241 -1.38 14.62 -4.04
C ASP A 241 -1.41 15.02 -5.52
N TYR A 242 -0.35 15.68 -6.02
CA TYR A 242 -0.22 16.06 -7.41
C TYR A 242 -0.23 14.87 -8.40
N LEU A 243 0.07 13.64 -7.94
CA LEU A 243 0.02 12.42 -8.75
C LEU A 243 -1.42 11.99 -9.07
N GLN A 244 -2.42 12.48 -8.33
CA GLN A 244 -3.84 12.18 -8.56
C GLN A 244 -4.39 12.74 -9.88
N SER A 245 -3.63 13.60 -10.55
CA SER A 245 -4.02 14.17 -11.85
C SER A 245 -3.82 13.21 -13.03
N LEU A 246 -3.27 12.01 -12.80
CA LEU A 246 -3.06 11.01 -13.83
C LEU A 246 -4.38 10.26 -14.15
N PRO A 247 -4.70 10.03 -15.44
CA PRO A 247 -5.79 9.13 -15.83
C PRO A 247 -5.53 7.72 -15.27
N ASP A 248 -6.59 7.04 -14.80
CA ASP A 248 -6.57 5.64 -14.32
C ASP A 248 -5.87 5.33 -12.99
N THR A 249 -5.61 6.33 -12.12
CA THR A 249 -5.14 6.04 -10.75
C THR A 249 -6.25 5.56 -9.84
N ASN A 250 -6.07 4.39 -9.22
CA ASN A 250 -7.00 3.83 -8.25
C ASN A 250 -6.84 4.55 -6.90
N PHE A 251 -7.77 5.45 -6.61
CA PHE A 251 -7.73 6.36 -5.45
C PHE A 251 -7.89 5.65 -4.08
N ASN A 252 -8.20 4.35 -4.06
CA ASN A 252 -8.52 3.60 -2.85
C ASN A 252 -7.32 2.88 -2.21
N ASP A 253 -6.16 2.84 -2.85
CA ASP A 253 -5.01 2.07 -2.36
C ASP A 253 -4.53 2.55 -0.96
N TYR A 254 -4.73 3.82 -0.61
CA TYR A 254 -4.43 4.33 0.74
C TYR A 254 -5.45 3.88 1.79
N LEU A 255 -6.72 3.68 1.41
CA LEU A 255 -7.76 3.19 2.32
C LEU A 255 -7.50 1.73 2.66
N ASP A 256 -7.11 0.94 1.66
CA ASP A 256 -6.70 -0.45 1.83
C ASP A 256 -5.47 -0.52 2.76
N ALA A 257 -4.44 0.31 2.53
CA ALA A 257 -3.27 0.36 3.41
C ALA A 257 -3.60 0.79 4.86
N ILE A 258 -4.58 1.67 5.08
CA ILE A 258 -5.05 2.02 6.44
C ILE A 258 -5.74 0.83 7.10
N MET A 259 -6.62 0.14 6.36
CA MET A 259 -7.30 -1.06 6.88
C MET A 259 -6.30 -2.17 7.22
N ASP A 260 -5.28 -2.35 6.39
CA ASP A 260 -4.22 -3.34 6.60
C ASP A 260 -3.35 -2.98 7.83
N ILE A 261 -3.06 -1.68 8.06
CA ILE A 261 -2.35 -1.25 9.28
C ILE A 261 -3.19 -1.58 10.53
N GLU A 262 -4.50 -1.35 10.50
CA GLU A 262 -5.37 -1.68 11.64
C GLU A 262 -5.45 -3.20 11.91
N ALA A 263 -5.32 -4.01 10.85
CA ALA A 263 -5.31 -5.46 10.92
C ALA A 263 -3.93 -6.07 11.25
N ALA A 264 -2.86 -5.29 11.16
CA ALA A 264 -1.49 -5.75 11.35
C ALA A 264 -1.28 -6.44 12.71
N GLU A 265 -0.62 -7.60 12.69
CA GLU A 265 -0.34 -8.37 13.90
C GLU A 265 1.14 -8.31 14.30
N ARG A 266 2.02 -7.83 13.41
CA ARG A 266 3.45 -7.61 13.63
C ARG A 266 3.99 -6.32 13.02
N MET A 267 5.14 -5.86 13.52
CA MET A 267 5.88 -4.73 12.93
C MET A 267 6.27 -4.99 11.48
N GLU A 268 6.63 -6.23 11.13
CA GLU A 268 6.96 -6.61 9.76
C GLU A 268 5.76 -6.44 8.81
N ASP A 269 4.53 -6.63 9.30
CA ASP A 269 3.33 -6.39 8.50
C ASP A 269 3.21 -4.89 8.15
N ILE A 270 3.46 -4.00 9.13
CA ILE A 270 3.47 -2.54 8.91
C ILE A 270 4.56 -2.14 7.91
N GLU A 271 5.75 -2.71 8.03
CA GLU A 271 6.86 -2.43 7.10
C GLU A 271 6.50 -2.81 5.67
N LEU A 272 5.88 -3.98 5.47
CA LEU A 272 5.41 -4.43 4.17
C LEU A 272 4.34 -3.50 3.59
N ILE A 273 3.31 -3.16 4.38
CA ILE A 273 2.22 -2.28 3.94
C ILE A 273 2.77 -0.91 3.51
N VAL A 274 3.66 -0.31 4.31
CA VAL A 274 4.27 0.99 3.98
C VAL A 274 5.17 0.87 2.76
N SER A 275 5.90 -0.24 2.61
CA SER A 275 6.77 -0.52 1.45
C SER A 275 5.97 -0.64 0.15
N ASP A 276 4.86 -1.37 0.18
CA ASP A 276 3.98 -1.53 -0.98
C ASP A 276 3.35 -0.19 -1.38
N TYR A 277 2.89 0.59 -0.40
CA TYR A 277 2.36 1.91 -0.64
C TYR A 277 3.41 2.87 -1.25
N CYS A 278 4.64 2.85 -0.73
CA CYS A 278 5.75 3.63 -1.28
C CYS A 278 6.13 3.20 -2.69
N SER A 279 6.10 1.89 -2.98
CA SER A 279 6.38 1.34 -4.31
C SER A 279 5.34 1.79 -5.33
N ASN A 280 4.06 1.83 -4.95
CA ASN A 280 3.00 2.38 -5.78
C ASN A 280 3.21 3.87 -6.07
N ILE A 281 3.63 4.67 -5.07
CA ILE A 281 3.98 6.08 -5.29
C ILE A 281 5.14 6.22 -6.28
N CYS A 282 6.20 5.41 -6.15
CA CYS A 282 7.33 5.43 -7.09
C CYS A 282 6.89 5.12 -8.52
N PHE A 283 6.05 4.08 -8.70
CA PHE A 283 5.48 3.75 -10.00
C PHE A 283 4.71 4.93 -10.61
N LEU A 284 3.87 5.60 -9.82
CA LEU A 284 3.12 6.78 -10.28
C LEU A 284 4.02 7.97 -10.65
N ILE A 285 5.13 8.17 -9.93
CA ILE A 285 6.13 9.19 -10.28
C ILE A 285 6.76 8.87 -11.64
N GLU A 286 7.12 7.61 -11.89
CA GLU A 286 7.69 7.16 -13.16
C GLU A 286 6.71 7.36 -14.32
N GLU A 287 5.46 6.93 -14.16
CA GLU A 287 4.39 7.11 -15.15
C GLU A 287 4.17 8.60 -15.46
N ARG A 288 4.11 9.45 -14.44
CA ARG A 288 3.98 10.90 -14.64
C ARG A 288 5.14 11.48 -15.43
N ASN A 289 6.37 11.10 -15.08
CA ASN A 289 7.56 11.58 -15.77
C ASN A 289 7.58 11.13 -17.23
N HIS A 290 7.12 9.90 -17.50
CA HIS A 290 6.95 9.39 -18.85
C HIS A 290 5.95 10.25 -19.64
N TRP A 291 4.74 10.47 -19.10
CA TRP A 291 3.71 11.30 -19.72
C TRP A 291 4.17 12.74 -20.00
N ILE A 292 4.82 13.39 -19.03
CA ILE A 292 5.35 14.75 -19.19
C ILE A 292 6.39 14.81 -20.31
N ASN A 293 7.28 13.81 -20.39
CA ASN A 293 8.31 13.77 -21.43
C ASN A 293 7.70 13.57 -22.82
N VAL A 294 6.71 12.67 -22.96
CA VAL A 294 5.98 12.47 -24.22
C VAL A 294 5.28 13.75 -24.67
N GLN A 295 4.58 14.44 -23.76
CA GLN A 295 3.89 15.69 -24.08
C GLN A 295 4.86 16.82 -24.48
N LYS A 296 5.98 16.98 -23.73
CA LYS A 296 7.03 17.95 -24.09
C LYS A 296 7.59 17.66 -25.46
N HIS A 297 7.92 16.41 -25.75
CA HIS A 297 8.43 15.99 -27.05
C HIS A 297 7.47 16.32 -28.18
N ASN A 298 6.19 15.97 -28.04
CA ASN A 298 5.18 16.29 -29.05
C ASN A 298 5.07 17.81 -29.27
N SER A 299 5.05 18.61 -28.21
CA SER A 299 4.98 20.08 -28.33
C SER A 299 6.19 20.68 -29.05
N VAL A 300 7.40 20.14 -28.82
CA VAL A 300 8.63 20.60 -29.49
C VAL A 300 8.58 20.25 -30.96
N ILE A 301 8.13 19.05 -31.32
CA ILE A 301 8.02 18.64 -32.72
C ILE A 301 6.98 19.49 -33.46
N GLU A 302 5.82 19.77 -32.86
CA GLU A 302 4.82 20.64 -33.50
C GLU A 302 5.34 22.07 -33.69
N LYS A 303 6.07 22.64 -32.72
CA LYS A 303 6.76 23.94 -32.90
C LYS A 303 7.74 23.91 -34.07
N VAL A 304 8.54 22.86 -34.19
CA VAL A 304 9.51 22.69 -35.28
C VAL A 304 8.80 22.58 -36.64
N LYS A 305 7.69 21.82 -36.71
CA LYS A 305 6.89 21.71 -37.93
C LYS A 305 6.30 23.05 -38.35
N ASN A 306 5.72 23.80 -37.40
CA ASN A 306 5.16 25.13 -37.68
C ASN A 306 6.25 26.11 -38.14
N TYR A 307 7.41 26.09 -37.50
CA TYR A 307 8.54 26.92 -37.91
C TYR A 307 9.01 26.59 -39.33
N ILE A 308 9.06 25.31 -39.70
CA ILE A 308 9.36 24.89 -41.08
C ILE A 308 8.29 25.44 -42.05
N GLN A 309 7.01 25.39 -41.71
CA GLN A 309 5.93 25.90 -42.57
C GLN A 309 5.99 27.42 -42.76
N GLU A 310 6.43 28.16 -41.75
CA GLU A 310 6.54 29.62 -41.82
C GLU A 310 7.83 30.08 -42.52
N HIS A 311 8.93 29.33 -42.36
CA HIS A 311 10.28 29.73 -42.78
C HIS A 311 10.90 28.83 -43.86
N TYR A 312 10.14 27.94 -44.52
CA TYR A 312 10.69 26.98 -45.50
C TYR A 312 11.51 27.66 -46.60
N ALA A 313 11.16 28.88 -47.01
CA ALA A 313 11.82 29.61 -48.09
C ALA A 313 13.22 30.10 -47.70
N GLU A 314 13.60 30.09 -46.42
CA GLU A 314 14.90 30.54 -45.96
C GLU A 314 16.02 29.54 -46.35
N PRO A 315 17.03 29.94 -47.14
CA PRO A 315 18.03 29.00 -47.66
C PRO A 315 18.89 28.34 -46.58
N ASN A 316 19.10 29.05 -45.48
CA ASN A 316 19.94 28.64 -44.36
C ASN A 316 19.18 27.85 -43.28
N LEU A 317 17.88 27.59 -43.48
CA LEU A 317 17.08 26.80 -42.56
C LEU A 317 17.65 25.38 -42.46
N SER A 318 18.14 25.03 -41.28
CA SER A 318 18.84 23.77 -41.02
C SER A 318 18.46 23.23 -39.65
N LEU A 319 18.70 21.92 -39.45
CA LEU A 319 18.46 21.26 -38.17
C LEU A 319 19.21 21.96 -37.02
N LYS A 320 20.43 22.44 -37.28
CA LYS A 320 21.24 23.20 -36.30
C LYS A 320 20.61 24.53 -35.92
N PHE A 321 19.97 25.21 -36.88
CA PHE A 321 19.31 26.47 -36.63
C PHE A 321 18.06 26.26 -35.76
N VAL A 322 17.20 25.33 -36.15
CA VAL A 322 15.95 25.07 -35.42
C VAL A 322 16.21 24.40 -34.06
N SER A 323 17.32 23.66 -33.91
CA SER A 323 17.71 23.11 -32.61
C SER A 323 18.06 24.21 -31.60
N ASN A 324 18.64 25.32 -32.04
CA ASN A 324 18.90 26.47 -31.17
C ASN A 324 17.60 27.15 -30.74
N ILE A 325 16.62 27.27 -31.64
CA ILE A 325 15.30 27.84 -31.31
C ILE A 325 14.54 26.94 -30.32
N ALA A 326 14.75 25.63 -30.41
CA ALA A 326 14.12 24.64 -29.54
C ALA A 326 14.89 24.37 -28.23
N ASP A 327 16.02 25.05 -27.99
CA ASP A 327 16.94 24.79 -26.86
C ASP A 327 17.36 23.31 -26.72
N LEU A 328 17.58 22.63 -27.85
CA LEU A 328 17.99 21.23 -27.91
C LEU A 328 19.29 21.05 -28.69
N SER A 329 20.02 19.98 -28.38
CA SER A 329 21.15 19.58 -29.23
C SER A 329 20.64 19.12 -30.62
N PRO A 330 21.37 19.41 -31.73
CA PRO A 330 20.97 18.98 -33.07
C PRO A 330 20.78 17.46 -33.19
N ARG A 331 21.60 16.67 -32.49
CA ARG A 331 21.52 15.20 -32.48
C ARG A 331 20.23 14.72 -31.83
N TYR A 332 19.86 15.31 -30.69
CA TYR A 332 18.64 14.94 -29.97
C TYR A 332 17.39 15.33 -30.76
N LEU A 333 17.33 16.58 -31.24
CA LEU A 333 16.21 17.03 -32.05
C LEU A 333 16.06 16.21 -33.33
N GLY A 334 17.16 15.86 -34.00
CA GLY A 334 17.12 15.03 -35.21
C GLY A 334 16.56 13.63 -34.95
N LYS A 335 16.94 12.99 -33.82
CA LYS A 335 16.38 11.69 -33.41
C LYS A 335 14.88 11.82 -33.12
N LEU A 336 14.51 12.79 -32.28
CA LEU A 336 13.12 13.01 -31.88
C LEU A 336 12.21 13.32 -33.08
N PHE A 337 12.69 14.18 -34.00
CA PHE A 337 11.95 14.55 -35.20
C PHE A 337 11.74 13.35 -36.13
N LYS A 338 12.75 12.50 -36.28
CA LYS A 338 12.64 11.28 -37.09
C LYS A 338 11.71 10.24 -36.48
N GLU A 339 11.74 10.06 -35.16
CA GLU A 339 10.82 9.16 -34.46
C GLU A 339 9.36 9.62 -34.60
N SER A 340 9.11 10.92 -34.47
CA SER A 340 7.76 11.49 -34.56
C SER A 340 7.20 11.58 -35.98
N THR A 341 8.04 11.94 -36.98
CA THR A 341 7.59 12.18 -38.36
C THR A 341 7.90 11.04 -39.33
N GLN A 342 8.66 10.02 -38.89
CA GLN A 342 9.23 8.96 -39.73
C GLN A 342 10.16 9.49 -40.85
N GLN A 343 10.55 10.77 -40.80
CA GLN A 343 11.40 11.44 -41.78
C GLN A 343 12.52 12.21 -41.07
N SER A 344 13.71 12.28 -41.67
CA SER A 344 14.71 13.22 -41.18
C SER A 344 14.26 14.67 -41.39
N PHE A 345 14.78 15.60 -40.59
CA PHE A 345 14.47 17.03 -40.73
C PHE A 345 14.69 17.54 -42.16
N SER A 346 15.80 17.17 -42.78
CA SER A 346 16.12 17.59 -44.16
C SER A 346 15.16 17.01 -45.19
N GLU A 347 14.72 15.76 -45.02
CA GLU A 347 13.71 15.16 -45.89
C GLU A 347 12.36 15.87 -45.75
N TYR A 348 11.94 16.17 -44.52
CA TYR A 348 10.70 16.90 -44.25
C TYR A 348 10.73 18.32 -44.83
N LEU A 349 11.81 19.08 -44.60
CA LEU A 349 11.98 20.43 -45.18
C LEU A 349 11.96 20.39 -46.72
N ASN A 350 12.69 19.47 -47.33
CA ASN A 350 12.69 19.33 -48.79
C ASN A 350 11.29 18.93 -49.30
N HIS A 351 10.58 18.06 -48.57
CA HIS A 351 9.23 17.67 -48.92
C HIS A 351 8.27 18.88 -48.93
N THR A 352 8.31 19.72 -47.90
CA THR A 352 7.53 20.96 -47.80
C THR A 352 7.84 21.90 -48.96
N ARG A 353 9.12 22.17 -49.21
CA ARG A 353 9.57 23.04 -50.33
C ARG A 353 9.08 22.54 -51.69
N LEU A 354 9.12 21.22 -51.92
CA LEU A 354 8.68 20.61 -53.17
C LEU A 354 7.16 20.66 -53.36
N GLU A 355 6.36 20.48 -52.31
CA GLU A 355 4.90 20.66 -52.42
C GLU A 355 4.55 22.10 -52.81
N ILE A 356 5.20 23.09 -52.18
CA ILE A 356 4.95 24.50 -52.48
C ILE A 356 5.42 24.83 -53.90
N ALA A 357 6.58 24.32 -54.32
CA ALA A 357 7.05 24.47 -55.69
C ALA A 357 6.09 23.85 -56.71
N ARG A 358 5.49 22.70 -56.39
CA ARG A 358 4.48 22.04 -57.21
C ARG A 358 3.27 22.95 -57.44
N GLU A 359 2.77 23.57 -56.37
CA GLU A 359 1.65 24.51 -56.46
C GLU A 359 2.02 25.78 -57.25
N LEU A 360 3.22 26.33 -57.05
CA LEU A 360 3.71 27.48 -57.82
C LEU A 360 3.87 27.18 -59.31
N LEU A 361 4.27 25.95 -59.67
CA LEU A 361 4.35 25.50 -61.07
C LEU A 361 2.97 25.48 -61.76
N LEU A 362 1.89 25.25 -60.99
CA LEU A 362 0.51 25.15 -61.49
C LEU A 362 -0.25 26.48 -61.46
N THR A 363 0.16 27.42 -60.61
CA THR A 363 -0.57 28.67 -60.34
C THR A 363 0.11 29.91 -60.89
N THR A 364 1.41 29.84 -61.20
CA THR A 364 2.19 30.99 -61.69
C THR A 364 2.82 30.67 -63.05
N ASN A 365 3.29 31.68 -63.79
CA ASN A 365 4.10 31.52 -65.01
C ASN A 365 5.62 31.66 -64.76
N GLU A 366 6.06 31.55 -63.50
CA GLU A 366 7.48 31.69 -63.16
C GLU A 366 8.32 30.53 -63.69
N THR A 367 9.57 30.82 -64.07
CA THR A 367 10.51 29.79 -64.53
C THR A 367 10.87 28.85 -63.37
N ALA A 368 11.21 27.60 -63.69
CA ALA A 368 11.65 26.63 -62.67
C ALA A 368 12.83 27.16 -61.83
N SER A 369 13.71 27.99 -62.42
CA SER A 369 14.79 28.67 -61.70
C SER A 369 14.28 29.63 -60.64
N LYS A 370 13.32 30.50 -60.99
CA LYS A 370 12.72 31.47 -60.05
C LYS A 370 11.93 30.77 -58.94
N ILE A 371 11.17 29.73 -59.29
CA ILE A 371 10.43 28.93 -58.30
C ILE A 371 11.40 28.21 -57.34
N SER A 372 12.49 27.64 -57.86
CA SER A 372 13.52 26.99 -57.05
C SER A 372 14.12 27.98 -56.03
N GLU A 373 14.40 29.21 -56.44
CA GLU A 373 14.87 30.28 -55.54
C GLU A 373 13.80 30.69 -54.52
N SER A 374 12.53 30.87 -54.94
CA SER A 374 11.46 31.34 -54.06
C SER A 374 11.06 30.33 -52.97
N VAL A 375 11.31 29.04 -53.18
CA VAL A 375 11.14 28.00 -52.14
C VAL A 375 12.42 27.72 -51.33
N GLY A 376 13.48 28.51 -51.50
CA GLY A 376 14.71 28.38 -50.72
C GLY A 376 15.69 27.31 -51.21
N MET A 377 15.58 26.87 -52.47
CA MET A 377 16.46 25.88 -53.11
C MET A 377 17.30 26.53 -54.22
N HIS A 378 18.35 27.27 -53.89
CA HIS A 378 19.16 28.00 -54.89
C HIS A 378 19.90 27.11 -55.91
N ASN A 379 20.13 25.82 -55.60
CA ASN A 379 20.73 24.91 -56.56
C ASN A 379 19.64 24.26 -57.43
N ILE A 380 19.43 24.81 -58.63
CA ILE A 380 18.43 24.36 -59.61
C ILE A 380 18.61 22.89 -60.04
N THR A 381 19.85 22.41 -60.11
CA THR A 381 20.16 21.00 -60.46
C THR A 381 19.71 20.06 -59.34
N TYR A 382 19.98 20.43 -58.09
CA TYR A 382 19.54 19.69 -56.91
C TYR A 382 18.00 19.70 -56.78
N PHE A 383 17.38 20.87 -56.96
CA PHE A 383 15.91 21.00 -57.00
C PHE A 383 15.29 20.10 -58.07
N SER A 384 15.77 20.17 -59.31
CA SER A 384 15.22 19.38 -60.42
C SER A 384 15.37 17.87 -60.18
N THR A 385 16.48 17.46 -59.56
CA THR A 385 16.74 16.06 -59.19
C THR A 385 15.75 15.58 -58.12
N LEU A 386 15.56 16.38 -57.05
CA LEU A 386 14.62 16.05 -55.99
C LEU A 386 13.17 16.07 -56.45
N PHE A 387 12.79 17.05 -57.28
CA PHE A 387 11.46 17.15 -57.85
C PHE A 387 11.14 15.94 -58.73
N LYS A 388 12.07 15.56 -59.63
CA LYS A 388 11.93 14.36 -60.46
C LYS A 388 11.87 13.09 -59.63
N LYS A 389 12.67 12.99 -58.56
CA LYS A 389 12.63 11.85 -57.63
C LYS A 389 11.26 11.72 -56.94
N LYS A 390 10.64 12.84 -56.57
CA LYS A 390 9.37 12.88 -55.84
C LYS A 390 8.15 12.68 -56.75
N TYR A 391 8.11 13.35 -57.90
CA TYR A 391 6.94 13.40 -58.80
C TYR A 391 7.14 12.64 -60.12
N GLY A 392 8.26 11.94 -60.31
CA GLY A 392 8.55 11.11 -61.48
C GLY A 392 9.00 11.86 -62.75
N MET A 393 8.87 13.19 -62.78
CA MET A 393 9.15 14.01 -63.96
C MET A 393 9.82 15.34 -63.62
N SER A 394 10.42 16.00 -64.62
CA SER A 394 11.08 17.30 -64.40
C SER A 394 10.04 18.41 -64.12
N PRO A 395 10.42 19.49 -63.40
CA PRO A 395 9.53 20.64 -63.18
C PRO A 395 8.92 21.22 -64.47
N ALA A 396 9.69 21.27 -65.55
CA ALA A 396 9.24 21.75 -66.86
C ALA A 396 8.17 20.82 -67.46
N THR A 397 8.46 19.51 -67.47
CA THR A 397 7.51 18.48 -67.94
C THR A 397 6.23 18.48 -67.11
N TYR A 398 6.35 18.65 -65.79
CA TYR A 398 5.21 18.69 -64.87
C TYR A 398 4.26 19.85 -65.21
N ARG A 399 4.82 21.05 -65.45
CA ARG A 399 4.07 22.23 -65.88
C ARG A 399 3.42 22.01 -67.25
N GLU A 400 4.14 21.51 -68.24
CA GLU A 400 3.62 21.25 -69.58
C GLU A 400 2.41 20.32 -69.56
N GLN A 401 2.50 19.18 -68.85
CA GLN A 401 1.41 18.22 -68.77
C GLN A 401 0.16 18.80 -68.11
N HIS A 402 0.30 19.53 -67.00
CA HIS A 402 -0.86 20.03 -66.25
C HIS A 402 -1.45 21.33 -66.83
N THR A 403 -0.67 22.11 -67.57
CA THR A 403 -1.18 23.27 -68.30
C THR A 403 -1.92 22.84 -69.58
N SER A 404 -1.53 21.70 -70.18
CA SER A 404 -2.20 21.12 -71.35
C SER A 404 -3.58 20.56 -71.00
N ILE A 405 -3.74 19.99 -69.80
CA ILE A 405 -5.02 19.45 -69.31
C ILE A 405 -6.02 20.57 -69.01
N ARG A 406 -5.59 21.70 -68.40
CA ARG A 406 -6.46 22.87 -68.12
C ARG A 406 -6.91 23.68 -69.34
N LYS A 407 -6.38 23.40 -70.54
CA LYS A 407 -6.83 24.05 -71.79
C LYS A 407 -7.88 23.23 -72.55
N ILE A 408 -8.20 22.02 -72.07
CA ILE A 408 -9.12 21.07 -72.72
C ILE A 408 -10.47 21.00 -71.98
N GLU A 409 -10.56 21.54 -70.77
CA GLU A 409 -11.80 21.89 -70.05
C GLU A 409 -12.13 23.37 -70.27
#